data_AF-A0A402CWB4-F1
#
_entry.id   AF-A0A402CWB4-F1
#
_cell.length_a   1.000
_cell.length_b   1.000
_cell.length_c   1.000
_cell.angle_alpha   90.00
_cell.angle_beta   90.00
_cell.angle_gamma   90.00
#
_symmetry.space_group_name_H-M   'P 1'
#
loop_
_entity.id
_entity.type
_entity.pdbx_description
1 polymer ?
#
loop_
_entity_poly.entity_id
_entity_poly.type
_entity_poly.pdbx_seq_one_letter_code
_entity_poly.pdbx_strand_id
1 'polypeptide(L)'
;MAARGSVYRAATDLDSRNFGTANSDMQKAAKSLSSVHAASAGLDSTALAGLKQETAQAKIVVATNFSDQHALIIQLALKLDRMLLENSAGSS
;
A
#
# COMPACT_ATOMS: atom_id res chain seq x y z
N MET A 1 -8.20 1.72 -6.78
CA MET A 1 -8.73 0.50 -6.11
C MET A 1 -7.75 -0.69 -6.15
N ALA A 2 -7.05 -0.94 -7.26
CA ALA A 2 -6.14 -2.10 -7.39
C ALA A 2 -4.98 -2.12 -6.35
N ALA A 3 -4.39 -0.96 -6.05
CA ALA A 3 -3.32 -0.86 -5.04
C ALA A 3 -3.79 -1.29 -3.64
N ARG A 4 -4.89 -0.68 -3.15
CA ARG A 4 -5.53 -0.99 -1.87
C ARG A 4 -5.81 -2.49 -1.70
N GLY A 5 -6.49 -3.09 -2.68
CA GLY A 5 -6.81 -4.51 -2.62
C GLY A 5 -5.56 -5.41 -2.59
N SER A 6 -4.47 -4.98 -3.22
CA SER A 6 -3.21 -5.74 -3.22
C SER A 6 -2.48 -5.66 -1.88
N VAL A 7 -2.52 -4.51 -1.20
CA VAL A 7 -1.94 -4.37 0.16
C VAL A 7 -2.68 -5.24 1.18
N TYR A 8 -4.03 -5.27 1.15
CA TYR A 8 -4.79 -6.15 2.05
C TYR A 8 -4.58 -7.64 1.78
N ARG A 9 -4.45 -8.04 0.50
CA ARG A 9 -4.09 -9.42 0.17
C ARG A 9 -2.69 -9.77 0.64
N ALA A 10 -1.72 -8.86 0.49
CA ALA A 10 -0.37 -9.08 1.01
C ALA A 10 -0.36 -9.31 2.53
N ALA A 11 -1.20 -8.62 3.30
CA ALA A 11 -1.36 -8.88 4.74
C ALA A 11 -1.90 -10.30 5.00
N THR A 12 -2.95 -10.68 4.27
CA THR A 12 -3.56 -12.03 4.38
C THR A 12 -2.58 -13.15 4.00
N ASP A 13 -1.80 -12.93 2.94
CA ASP A 13 -0.76 -13.86 2.49
C ASP A 13 0.40 -13.93 3.47
N LEU A 14 0.79 -12.81 4.09
CA LEU A 14 1.79 -12.80 5.15
C LEU A 14 1.34 -13.64 6.35
N ASP A 15 0.10 -13.45 6.81
CA ASP A 15 -0.47 -14.23 7.92
C ASP A 15 -0.53 -15.73 7.59
N SER A 16 -0.77 -16.05 6.32
CA SER A 16 -0.77 -17.43 5.80
C SER A 16 0.64 -17.97 5.53
N ARG A 17 1.70 -17.19 5.81
CA ARG A 17 3.11 -17.51 5.53
C ARG A 17 3.41 -17.74 4.04
N ASN A 18 2.57 -17.21 3.16
CA ASN A 18 2.74 -17.18 1.72
C ASN A 18 3.64 -16.01 1.30
N PHE A 19 4.88 -15.96 1.80
CA PHE A 19 5.76 -14.79 1.66
C PHE A 19 6.04 -14.39 0.20
N GLY A 20 6.10 -15.37 -0.71
CA GLY A 20 6.27 -15.11 -2.15
C GLY A 20 5.07 -14.40 -2.76
N THR A 21 3.85 -14.85 -2.42
CA THR A 21 2.60 -14.22 -2.85
C THR A 21 2.45 -12.84 -2.21
N ALA A 22 2.74 -12.72 -0.92
CA ALA A 22 2.68 -11.45 -0.20
C ALA A 22 3.61 -10.38 -0.82
N ASN A 23 4.86 -10.75 -1.16
CA ASN A 23 5.77 -9.84 -1.88
C ASN A 23 5.26 -9.51 -3.29
N SER A 24 4.68 -10.48 -4.00
CA SER A 24 4.10 -10.26 -5.33
C SER A 24 2.95 -9.27 -5.27
N ASP A 25 2.11 -9.35 -4.24
CA ASP A 25 0.99 -8.44 -4.05
C ASP A 25 1.45 -7.04 -3.60
N MET A 26 2.52 -6.91 -2.82
CA MET A 26 3.16 -5.62 -2.57
C MET A 26 3.74 -4.99 -3.84
N GLN A 27 4.36 -5.77 -4.72
CA GLN A 27 4.85 -5.28 -6.01
C GLN A 27 3.71 -4.82 -6.93
N LYS A 28 2.58 -5.55 -6.95
CA LYS A 28 1.36 -5.12 -7.67
C LYS A 28 0.81 -3.82 -7.10
N ALA A 29 0.84 -3.65 -5.77
CA ALA A 29 0.43 -2.41 -5.12
C ALA A 29 1.32 -1.24 -5.54
N ALA A 30 2.64 -1.40 -5.47
CA ALA A 30 3.61 -0.39 -5.89
C ALA A 30 3.45 0.00 -7.37
N LYS A 31 3.28 -0.99 -8.26
CA LYS A 31 3.03 -0.76 -9.69
C LYS A 31 1.70 -0.02 -9.95
N SER A 32 0.66 -0.37 -9.21
CA SER A 32 -0.65 0.30 -9.32
C SER A 32 -0.58 1.75 -8.81
N LEU A 33 0.22 2.00 -7.77
CA LEU A 33 0.43 3.35 -7.25
C LEU A 33 1.30 4.19 -8.18
N SER A 34 2.33 3.61 -8.79
CA SER A 34 3.26 4.38 -9.64
C SER A 34 2.54 5.08 -10.80
N SER A 35 1.47 4.47 -11.35
CA SER A 35 0.63 5.04 -12.40
C SER A 35 -0.38 6.12 -11.93
N VAL A 36 -0.51 6.38 -10.62
CA VAL A 36 -1.41 7.42 -10.11
C VAL A 36 -0.75 8.79 -10.30
N HIS A 37 -1.45 9.70 -10.97
CA HIS A 37 -1.07 11.10 -11.09
C HIS A 37 -1.81 11.93 -10.04
N ALA A 38 -1.06 12.60 -9.15
CA ALA A 38 -1.61 13.33 -8.01
C ALA A 38 -2.63 14.39 -8.44
N ALA A 39 -2.24 15.25 -9.39
CA ALA A 39 -3.09 16.34 -9.89
C ALA A 39 -4.39 15.84 -10.51
N SER A 40 -4.33 14.81 -11.36
CA SER A 40 -5.53 14.24 -12.00
C SER A 40 -6.46 13.53 -11.02
N ALA A 41 -5.93 13.11 -9.87
CA ALA A 41 -6.67 12.39 -8.85
C ALA A 41 -7.08 13.28 -7.67
N GLY A 42 -6.80 14.59 -7.70
CA GLY A 42 -7.10 15.51 -6.59
C GLY A 42 -6.29 15.22 -5.32
N LEU A 43 -5.15 14.54 -5.44
CA LEU A 43 -4.34 14.10 -4.31
C LEU A 43 -3.18 15.06 -4.04
N ASP A 44 -2.79 15.17 -2.77
CA ASP A 44 -1.53 15.81 -2.40
C ASP A 44 -0.34 15.03 -3.02
N SER A 45 0.48 15.72 -3.80
CA SER A 45 1.58 15.12 -4.53
C SER A 45 2.69 14.61 -3.62
N THR A 46 2.91 15.26 -2.48
CA THR A 46 3.96 14.91 -1.52
C THR A 46 3.55 13.65 -0.74
N ALA A 47 2.31 13.60 -0.27
CA ALA A 47 1.73 12.44 0.40
C ALA A 47 1.70 11.22 -0.54
N LEU A 48 1.31 11.42 -1.81
CA LEU A 48 1.33 10.35 -2.80
C LEU A 48 2.75 9.87 -3.09
N ALA A 49 3.73 10.77 -3.21
CA ALA A 49 5.13 10.40 -3.43
C ALA A 49 5.69 9.59 -2.25
N GLY A 50 5.42 10.01 -1.02
CA GLY A 50 5.80 9.27 0.19
C GLY A 50 5.19 7.87 0.21
N LEU A 51 3.90 7.75 -0.07
CA LEU A 51 3.22 6.46 -0.10
C LEU A 51 3.75 5.53 -1.21
N LYS A 52 4.05 6.07 -2.40
CA LYS A 52 4.71 5.32 -3.49
C LYS A 52 6.04 4.76 -3.02
N GLN A 53 6.86 5.58 -2.36
CA GLN A 53 8.16 5.17 -1.86
C GLN A 53 8.05 4.10 -0.77
N GLU A 54 7.22 4.31 0.24
CA GLU A 54 7.03 3.34 1.33
C GLU A 54 6.52 2.00 0.81
N THR A 55 5.54 2.01 -0.11
CA THR A 55 5.00 0.76 -0.70
C THR A 55 6.03 0.04 -1.56
N ALA A 56 6.90 0.77 -2.29
CA ALA A 56 7.95 0.19 -3.12
C ALA A 56 9.10 -0.40 -2.28
N GLN A 57 9.37 0.15 -1.09
CA GLN A 57 10.42 -0.32 -0.18
C GLN A 57 9.95 -1.43 0.77
N ALA A 58 8.65 -1.61 0.93
CA ALA A 58 8.09 -2.66 1.77
C ALA A 58 8.43 -4.04 1.22
N LYS A 59 9.41 -4.70 1.87
CA LYS A 59 9.87 -6.04 1.55
C LYS A 59 9.49 -6.98 2.67
N ILE A 60 8.81 -8.07 2.32
CA ILE A 60 8.43 -9.10 3.27
C ILE A 60 9.55 -10.13 3.35
N VAL A 61 10.08 -10.36 4.54
CA VAL A 61 11.20 -11.25 4.84
C VAL A 61 10.76 -12.38 5.76
N VAL A 62 11.19 -13.60 5.44
CA VAL A 62 10.80 -14.84 6.14
C VAL A 62 11.35 -14.89 7.58
N ALA A 63 12.47 -14.21 7.85
CA ALA A 63 13.29 -14.42 9.03
C ALA A 63 13.08 -13.43 10.20
N THR A 64 12.15 -12.48 10.10
CA THR A 64 12.00 -11.39 11.10
C THR A 64 10.55 -11.13 11.51
N ASN A 65 10.40 -10.48 12.67
CA ASN A 65 9.16 -10.20 13.40
C ASN A 65 7.92 -10.01 12.50
N PHE A 66 7.10 -11.07 12.39
CA PHE A 66 5.90 -11.08 11.55
C PHE A 66 4.90 -10.00 11.97
N SER A 67 4.82 -9.72 13.28
CA SER A 67 3.92 -8.70 13.81
C SER A 67 4.26 -7.31 13.26
N ASP A 68 5.54 -6.96 13.16
CA ASP A 68 5.98 -5.66 12.67
C ASP A 68 5.73 -5.54 11.15
N GLN A 69 5.99 -6.62 10.41
CA GLN A 69 5.75 -6.65 8.97
C GLN A 69 4.26 -6.56 8.65
N HIS A 70 3.41 -7.26 9.40
CA HIS A 70 1.96 -7.15 9.28
C HIS A 70 1.48 -5.74 9.63
N ALA A 71 1.96 -5.17 10.74
CA ALA A 71 1.64 -3.80 11.14
C ALA A 71 2.01 -2.78 10.05
N LEU A 72 3.17 -2.93 9.41
CA LEU A 72 3.59 -2.09 8.29
C LEU A 72 2.61 -2.17 7.11
N ILE A 73 2.24 -3.39 6.68
CA ILE A 73 1.31 -3.58 5.56
C ILE A 73 -0.06 -2.97 5.87
N ILE A 74 -0.56 -3.14 7.10
CA ILE A 74 -1.82 -2.53 7.54
C ILE A 74 -1.72 -1.00 7.56
N GLN A 75 -0.62 -0.43 8.05
CA GLN A 75 -0.42 1.02 8.03
C GLN A 75 -0.42 1.58 6.60
N LEU A 76 0.18 0.89 5.64
CA LEU A 76 0.15 1.28 4.22
C LEU A 76 -1.29 1.26 3.68
N ALA A 77 -2.09 0.26 4.06
CA ALA A 77 -3.50 0.20 3.67
C ALA A 77 -4.32 1.36 4.27
N LEU A 78 -4.08 1.71 5.54
CA LEU A 78 -4.74 2.84 6.19
C LEU A 78 -4.35 4.19 5.58
N LYS A 79 -3.08 4.38 5.22
CA LYS A 79 -2.61 5.59 4.51
C LYS A 79 -3.29 5.72 3.15
N LEU A 80 -3.42 4.62 2.41
CA LEU A 80 -4.18 4.57 1.15
C LEU A 80 -5.64 4.98 1.36
N ASP A 81 -6.30 4.43 2.38
CA ASP A 81 -7.71 4.67 2.65
C ASP A 81 -7.97 6.13 3.04
N ARG A 82 -7.09 6.69 3.87
CA ARG A 82 -7.15 8.10 4.26
C ARG A 82 -6.99 9.03 3.06
N MET A 83 -6.02 8.76 2.18
CA MET A 83 -5.76 9.56 0.99
C MET A 83 -6.95 9.55 0.02
N LEU A 84 -7.64 8.41 -0.11
CA LEU A 84 -8.86 8.31 -0.90
C LEU A 84 -10.05 9.05 -0.27
N LEU A 85 -10.15 9.03 1.06
CA LEU A 85 -11.22 9.71 1.79
C LEU A 85 -11.07 11.24 1.75
N GLU A 86 -9.85 11.75 1.96
CA GLU A 86 -9.56 13.20 1.90
C GLU A 86 -9.86 13.77 0.50
N ASN A 87 -9.59 13.00 -0.56
CA ASN A 87 -9.99 13.36 -1.92
C ASN A 87 -11.51 13.46 -2.10
N SER A 88 -12.26 12.50 -1.54
CA SER A 88 -13.72 12.51 -1.63
C SER A 88 -14.37 13.67 -0.85
N ALA A 89 -13.75 14.12 0.24
CA ALA A 89 -14.23 15.23 1.06
C ALA A 89 -13.92 16.62 0.45
N GLY A 90 -12.85 16.75 -0.33
CA GLY A 90 -12.47 17.99 -1.01
C GLY A 90 -13.21 18.26 -2.32
N SER A 91 -14.12 17.36 -2.73
CA SER A 91 -14.88 17.44 -3.98
C SER A 91 -16.32 17.98 -3.81
N SER A 92 -16.63 18.62 -2.67
CA SER A 92 -17.96 19.16 -2.33
C SER A 92 -18.01 20.68 -2.33
#